data_AF-A0A3N6PN43-F1
#
_entry.id   AF-A0A3N6PN43-F1
#
_cell.length_a   1.000
_cell.length_b   1.000
_cell.length_c   1.000
_cell.angle_alpha   90.00
_cell.angle_beta   90.00
_cell.angle_gamma   90.00
#
_symmetry.space_group_name_H-M   'P 1'
#
loop_
_entity.id
_entity.type
_entity.pdbx_description
1 polymer ?
#
loop_
_entity_poly.entity_id
_entity_poly.type
_entity_poly.pdbx_seq_one_letter_code
_entity_poly.pdbx_strand_id
1 'polypeptide(L)'
;MPSISARIPDEDEQALAEVAALLEEDKSTVIRKALREGLSDLRVRRAVERYQTGDISTNEAARIAGVSVAEWLEIARERNLTTQLSPDDLETDAESARDL
;
A
#
# COMPACT_ATOMS: atom_id res chain seq x y z
N MET A 1 15.73 -17.44 -6.93
CA MET A 1 14.47 -16.67 -6.98
C MET A 1 13.72 -17.07 -8.24
N PRO A 2 12.38 -17.16 -8.22
CA PRO A 2 11.61 -17.36 -9.44
C PRO A 2 11.85 -16.21 -10.42
N SER A 3 11.82 -16.49 -11.72
CA SER A 3 11.91 -15.48 -12.77
C SER A 3 10.50 -15.09 -13.26
N ILE A 4 10.37 -13.84 -13.69
CA ILE A 4 9.19 -13.31 -14.36
C ILE A 4 9.62 -12.74 -15.72
N SER A 5 8.79 -12.97 -16.74
CA SER A 5 8.95 -12.36 -18.06
C SER A 5 7.67 -11.63 -18.40
N ALA A 6 7.78 -10.35 -18.77
CA ALA A 6 6.67 -9.50 -19.15
C ALA A 6 7.05 -8.72 -20.40
N ARG A 7 6.10 -8.53 -21.31
CA ARG A 7 6.25 -7.62 -22.44
C ARG A 7 5.85 -6.23 -21.97
N ILE A 8 6.72 -5.27 -22.19
CA ILE A 8 6.50 -3.86 -21.86
C ILE A 8 6.69 -3.00 -23.12
N PRO A 9 6.00 -1.85 -23.22
CA PRO A 9 6.28 -0.82 -24.21
C PRO A 9 7.74 -0.34 -24.18
N ASP A 10 8.24 0.15 -25.32
CA ASP A 10 9.61 0.69 -25.43
C ASP A 10 9.83 1.91 -24.50
N GLU A 11 8.78 2.68 -24.23
CA GLU A 11 8.80 3.82 -23.28
C GLU A 11 9.11 3.39 -21.85
N ASP A 12 8.53 2.27 -21.38
CA ASP A 12 8.78 1.73 -20.03
C ASP A 12 10.20 1.18 -19.92
N GLU A 13 10.68 0.52 -20.97
CA GLU A 13 12.05 0.02 -21.07
C GLU A 13 13.07 1.15 -20.96
N GLN A 14 12.81 2.26 -21.65
CA GLN A 14 13.64 3.46 -21.60
C GLN A 14 13.60 4.11 -20.22
N ALA A 15 12.43 4.27 -19.61
CA ALA A 15 12.29 4.81 -18.26
C ALA A 15 13.06 3.97 -17.22
N LEU A 16 13.00 2.63 -17.32
CA LEU A 16 13.78 1.74 -16.45
C LEU A 16 15.29 1.94 -16.60
N ALA A 17 15.78 2.16 -17.83
CA ALA A 17 17.19 2.42 -18.08
C ALA A 17 17.64 3.77 -17.52
N GLU A 18 16.82 4.81 -17.66
CA GLU A 18 17.07 6.15 -17.10
C GLU A 18 17.14 6.11 -15.57
N VAL A 19 16.21 5.42 -14.91
CA VAL A 19 16.21 5.27 -13.45
C VAL A 19 17.41 4.43 -12.97
N ALA A 20 17.78 3.38 -13.70
CA ALA A 20 18.99 2.59 -13.39
C ALA A 20 20.26 3.43 -13.46
N ALA A 21 20.39 4.29 -14.47
CA ALA A 21 21.51 5.22 -14.56
C ALA A 21 21.48 6.26 -13.43
N LEU A 22 20.31 6.82 -13.10
CA LEU A 22 20.14 7.81 -12.04
C LEU A 22 20.51 7.27 -10.65
N LEU A 23 20.14 6.03 -10.36
CA LEU A 23 20.40 5.39 -9.06
C LEU A 23 21.76 4.68 -8.99
N GLU A 24 22.51 4.66 -10.09
CA GLU A 24 23.77 3.90 -10.22
C GLU A 24 23.59 2.40 -9.89
N GLU A 25 22.46 1.82 -10.28
CA GLU A 25 22.08 0.44 -9.97
C GLU A 25 21.85 -0.40 -11.22
N ASP A 26 21.97 -1.74 -11.08
CA ASP A 26 21.63 -2.63 -12.19
C ASP A 26 20.12 -2.63 -12.46
N LYS A 27 19.77 -2.81 -13.73
CA LYS A 27 18.38 -2.81 -14.19
C LYS A 27 17.49 -3.80 -13.44
N SER A 28 18.01 -4.97 -13.06
CA SER A 28 17.19 -5.96 -12.33
C SER A 28 16.89 -5.51 -10.91
N THR A 29 17.80 -4.78 -10.28
CA THR A 29 17.58 -4.16 -8.96
C THR A 29 16.51 -3.08 -9.05
N VAL A 30 16.59 -2.18 -10.02
CA VAL A 30 15.56 -1.15 -10.25
C VAL A 30 14.20 -1.76 -10.53
N ILE A 31 14.11 -2.75 -11.44
CA ILE A 31 12.85 -3.45 -11.73
C ILE A 31 12.22 -4.04 -10.46
N ARG A 32 13.04 -4.69 -9.61
CA ARG A 32 12.52 -5.26 -8.36
C ARG A 32 12.05 -4.20 -7.37
N LYS A 33 12.73 -3.06 -7.28
CA LYS A 33 12.31 -1.93 -6.43
C LYS A 33 10.99 -1.36 -6.91
N ALA A 34 10.94 -0.96 -8.19
CA ALA A 34 9.74 -0.43 -8.82
C ALA A 34 8.54 -1.39 -8.69
N LEU A 35 8.77 -2.70 -8.86
CA LEU A 35 7.71 -3.69 -8.69
C LEU A 35 7.18 -3.73 -7.25
N ARG A 36 8.05 -3.68 -6.23
CA ARG A 36 7.62 -3.69 -4.82
C ARG A 36 6.84 -2.43 -4.46
N GLU A 37 7.34 -1.28 -4.90
CA GLU A 37 6.68 0.02 -4.70
C GLU A 37 5.32 0.04 -5.39
N GLY A 38 5.26 -0.36 -6.66
CA GLY A 38 4.02 -0.44 -7.43
C GLY A 38 3.00 -1.41 -6.83
N LEU A 39 3.43 -2.57 -6.31
CA LEU A 39 2.54 -3.51 -5.61
C LEU A 39 1.99 -2.91 -4.31
N SER A 40 2.81 -2.18 -3.54
CA SER A 40 2.36 -1.46 -2.35
C SER A 40 1.31 -0.40 -2.71
N ASP A 41 1.59 0.41 -3.73
CA ASP A 41 0.69 1.47 -4.19
C ASP A 41 -0.65 0.93 -4.71
N LEU A 42 -0.62 -0.19 -5.45
CA LEU A 42 -1.83 -0.86 -5.93
C LEU A 42 -2.73 -1.30 -4.77
N ARG A 43 -2.14 -1.86 -3.71
CA ARG A 43 -2.86 -2.28 -2.50
C ARG A 43 -3.48 -1.10 -1.76
N VAL A 44 -2.69 -0.06 -1.54
CA VAL A 44 -3.14 1.16 -0.87
C VAL A 44 -4.28 1.82 -1.65
N ARG A 45 -4.15 1.96 -2.98
CA ARG A 45 -5.21 2.53 -3.83
C ARG A 45 -6.51 1.73 -3.72
N ARG A 46 -6.41 0.41 -3.75
CA ARG A 46 -7.58 -0.47 -3.61
C ARG A 46 -8.24 -0.35 -2.23
N ALA A 47 -7.44 -0.25 -1.17
CA ALA A 47 -7.95 -0.03 0.18
C ALA A 47 -8.70 1.31 0.29
N VAL A 48 -8.15 2.38 -0.28
CA VAL A 48 -8.77 3.71 -0.30
C VAL A 48 -10.12 3.69 -1.01
N GLU A 49 -10.19 3.11 -2.22
CA GLU A 49 -11.43 3.02 -2.99
C GLU A 49 -12.56 2.34 -2.18
N ARG A 50 -12.25 1.22 -1.52
CA ARG A 50 -13.24 0.48 -0.72
C ARG A 50 -13.57 1.15 0.61
N TYR A 51 -12.60 1.81 1.23
CA TYR A 51 -12.83 2.54 2.46
C TYR A 51 -13.70 3.78 2.22
N GLN A 52 -13.55 4.44 1.07
CA GLN A 52 -14.35 5.62 0.73
C GLN A 52 -15.85 5.32 0.57
N THR A 53 -16.22 4.11 0.13
CA THR A 53 -17.62 3.71 -0.02
C THR A 53 -18.26 3.26 1.29
N GLY A 54 -17.49 3.10 2.37
CA GLY A 54 -17.95 2.51 3.63
C GLY A 54 -18.04 0.98 3.58
N ASP A 55 -17.51 0.33 2.53
CA ASP A 55 -17.60 -1.13 2.36
C ASP A 55 -16.73 -1.91 3.36
N ILE A 56 -15.69 -1.27 3.91
CA ILE A 56 -14.68 -1.91 4.74
C ILE A 56 -14.30 -1.05 5.94
N SER A 57 -14.00 -1.71 7.07
CA SER A 57 -13.53 -1.07 8.30
C SER A 57 -12.06 -0.61 8.20
N THR A 58 -11.61 0.18 9.18
CA THR A 58 -10.22 0.64 9.32
C THR A 58 -9.24 -0.55 9.35
N ASN A 59 -9.56 -1.60 10.11
CA ASN A 59 -8.72 -2.79 10.23
C ASN A 59 -8.64 -3.60 8.93
N GLU A 60 -9.75 -3.68 8.18
CA GLU A 60 -9.77 -4.32 6.86
C GLU A 60 -8.94 -3.53 5.84
N ALA A 61 -9.07 -2.20 5.84
CA ALA A 61 -8.32 -1.35 4.93
C ALA A 61 -6.81 -1.41 5.17
N ALA A 62 -6.37 -1.37 6.43
CA ALA A 62 -4.97 -1.59 6.81
C ALA A 62 -4.44 -2.93 6.29
N ARG A 63 -5.21 -4.00 6.45
CA ARG A 63 -4.84 -5.35 5.97
C ARG A 63 -4.72 -5.41 4.45
N ILE A 64 -5.67 -4.83 3.72
CA ILE A 64 -5.62 -4.75 2.25
C ILE A 64 -4.39 -3.96 1.81
N ALA A 65 -4.16 -2.78 2.39
CA ALA A 65 -2.99 -1.96 2.13
C ALA A 65 -1.67 -2.67 2.49
N GLY A 66 -1.70 -3.62 3.42
CA GLY A 66 -0.51 -4.35 3.87
C GLY A 66 0.32 -3.55 4.87
N VAL A 67 -0.34 -2.70 5.66
CA VAL A 67 0.27 -1.83 6.66
C VAL A 67 -0.41 -2.04 8.02
N SER A 68 0.19 -1.51 9.09
CA SER A 68 -0.44 -1.44 10.40
C SER A 68 -1.65 -0.50 10.40
N VAL A 69 -2.51 -0.63 11.42
CA VAL A 69 -3.67 0.26 11.60
C VAL A 69 -3.22 1.72 11.76
N ALA A 70 -2.11 1.96 12.47
CA ALA A 70 -1.55 3.29 12.65
C ALA A 70 -1.09 3.92 11.32
N GLU A 71 -0.31 3.18 10.52
CA GLU A 71 0.10 3.63 9.18
C GLU A 71 -1.10 3.87 8.27
N TRP A 72 -2.14 3.03 8.34
CA TRP A 72 -3.37 3.24 7.59
C TRP A 72 -4.08 4.55 8.00
N LEU A 73 -4.14 4.88 9.29
CA LEU A 73 -4.75 6.14 9.76
C LEU A 73 -3.96 7.37 9.27
N GLU A 74 -2.64 7.29 9.19
CA GLU A 74 -1.82 8.35 8.58
C GLU A 74 -2.14 8.50 7.09
N ILE A 75 -2.20 7.38 6.36
CA ILE A 75 -2.58 7.34 4.94
C ILE A 75 -3.98 7.93 4.72
N ALA A 76 -4.94 7.55 5.57
CA ALA A 76 -6.32 8.02 5.51
C ALA A 76 -6.39 9.54 5.73
N ARG A 77 -5.63 10.06 6.70
CA ARG A 77 -5.50 11.50 6.97
C ARG A 77 -4.91 12.24 5.77
N GLU A 78 -3.81 11.75 5.19
CA GLU A 78 -3.16 12.38 4.03
C GLU A 78 -4.07 12.42 2.80
N ARG A 79 -4.97 11.45 2.66
CA ARG A 79 -5.96 11.40 1.59
C ARG A 79 -7.31 12.01 1.95
N ASN A 80 -7.41 12.70 3.09
CA ASN A 80 -8.64 13.34 3.58
C ASN A 80 -9.85 12.38 3.66
N LEU A 81 -9.60 11.12 4.04
CA LEU A 81 -10.67 10.16 4.27
C LEU A 81 -11.31 10.42 5.62
N THR A 82 -12.63 10.46 5.66
CA THR A 82 -13.36 10.48 6.93
C THR A 82 -13.11 9.17 7.65
N THR A 83 -12.69 9.24 8.91
CA THR A 83 -12.55 8.06 9.73
C THR A 83 -13.90 7.37 9.88
N GLN A 84 -13.91 6.07 9.67
CA GLN A 84 -15.04 5.20 9.98
C GLN A 84 -14.99 4.66 11.42
N LEU A 85 -13.97 5.04 12.21
CA LEU A 85 -13.91 4.64 13.62
C LEU A 85 -15.00 5.33 14.43
N SER A 86 -15.76 4.53 15.15
CA SER A 86 -16.68 4.97 16.20
C SER A 86 -16.02 4.84 17.58
N PRO A 87 -16.55 5.54 18.61
CA PRO A 87 -16.10 5.34 19.99
C PRO A 87 -16.20 3.89 20.46
N ASP A 88 -17.25 3.17 20.06
CA ASP A 88 -17.49 1.77 20.45
C ASP A 88 -16.41 0.83 19.88
N ASP A 89 -15.90 1.13 18.68
CA ASP A 89 -14.77 0.38 18.10
C ASP A 89 -13.52 0.50 18.98
N LEU A 90 -13.23 1.72 19.47
CA LEU A 90 -12.07 1.97 20.32
C LEU A 90 -12.22 1.35 21.71
N GLU A 91 -13.44 1.34 22.25
CA GLU A 91 -13.72 0.67 23.53
C GLU A 91 -13.51 -0.84 23.42
N THR A 92 -14.01 -1.45 22.34
CA THR A 92 -13.83 -2.87 22.04
C THR A 92 -12.35 -3.24 21.86
N ASP A 93 -11.59 -2.42 21.13
CA ASP A 93 -10.14 -2.61 20.97
C ASP A 93 -9.41 -2.52 22.32
N ALA A 94 -9.80 -1.58 23.18
CA ALA A 94 -9.21 -1.39 24.50
C ALA A 94 -9.55 -2.54 25.47
N GLU A 95 -10.75 -3.10 25.41
CA GLU A 95 -11.13 -4.31 26.14
C GLU A 95 -10.31 -5.51 25.68
N SER A 96 -10.26 -5.75 24.38
CA SER A 96 -9.52 -6.87 23.78
C SER A 96 -8.03 -6.85 24.15
N ALA A 97 -7.43 -5.66 24.24
CA ALA A 97 -6.03 -5.50 24.63
C ALA A 97 -5.73 -5.88 26.09
N ARG A 98 -6.73 -5.87 26.99
CA ARG A 98 -6.56 -6.28 28.40
C ARG A 98 -6.53 -7.78 28.58
N ASP A 99 -7.05 -8.54 27.61
CA ASP A 99 -7.16 -10.00 27.66
C ASP A 99 -5.95 -10.73 27.03
N LEU A 100 -4.93 -9.98 26.59
CA LEU A 100 -3.65 -10.49 26.05
C LEU A 100 -2.66 -10.83 27.18
#